data_AF-A0A3A1WTN5-F1
#
_entry.id   AF-A0A3A1WTN5-F1
#
_cell.length_a   1.000
_cell.length_b   1.000
_cell.length_c   1.000
_cell.angle_alpha   90.00
_cell.angle_beta   90.00
_cell.angle_gamma   90.00
#
_symmetry.space_group_name_H-M   'P 1'
#
loop_
_entity.id
_entity.type
_entity.pdbx_description
1 polymer ?
#
loop_
_entity_poly.entity_id
_entity_poly.type
_entity_poly.pdbx_seq_one_letter_code
_entity_poly.pdbx_strand_id
1 'polypeptide(L)'
;MKRGATFYFRARYPTDLRDHFTARERWKSLGTADFREAKRLLAVENVRFDAEMGELRTRAASPARATLTPEEVNRIAAAYFHDLMSEDEEHREEGLTDREFRSKGESLDIVKIEAKDDLARGNTRFWQGEFDDWLGSNGHQLEPASAAHRTVLNRMLKEFVRFLNASSERQEGEVVDTPPAPKPEELGPTVGDLIYDYMADPSRNRAPKTVMSYRITFDALVELVGKDRRARDVTRADCERIRDVLLRLPSNARKKFPGVPLATAVELGARIEAPTLSRG
;
A
#
# COMPACT_ATOMS: atom_id res chain seq x y z
N MET A 1 3.35 30.67 -13.20
CA MET A 1 4.14 31.93 -13.12
C MET A 1 5.00 32.06 -14.37
N LYS A 2 5.20 33.25 -14.94
CA LYS A 2 6.13 33.45 -16.08
C LYS A 2 7.44 34.03 -15.56
N ARG A 3 8.59 33.47 -15.97
CA ARG A 3 9.92 34.01 -15.63
C ARG A 3 10.77 33.99 -16.91
N GLY A 4 11.11 35.17 -17.42
CA GLY A 4 11.67 35.31 -18.76
C GLY A 4 10.69 34.86 -19.85
N ALA A 5 11.13 34.01 -20.77
CA ALA A 5 10.28 33.46 -21.83
C ALA A 5 9.42 32.27 -21.35
N THR A 6 9.79 31.59 -20.27
CA THR A 6 9.23 30.27 -19.91
C THR A 6 8.23 30.34 -18.76
N PHE A 7 7.17 29.53 -18.84
CA PHE A 7 6.22 29.34 -17.75
C PHE A 7 6.67 28.26 -16.77
N TYR A 8 6.33 28.45 -15.49
CA TYR A 8 6.67 27.55 -14.39
C TYR A 8 5.43 27.20 -13.57
N PHE A 9 5.39 25.94 -13.14
CA PHE A 9 4.58 25.47 -12.02
C PHE A 9 5.25 25.85 -10.71
N ARG A 10 4.44 26.33 -9.77
CA ARG A 10 4.86 26.72 -8.43
C ARG A 10 3.76 26.35 -7.45
N ALA A 11 4.04 25.43 -6.53
CA ALA A 11 3.11 25.02 -5.48
C ALA A 11 3.81 24.98 -4.13
N ARG A 12 3.09 25.38 -3.09
CA ARG A 12 3.53 25.23 -1.69
C ARG A 12 3.26 23.82 -1.23
N TYR A 13 4.22 23.21 -0.55
CA TYR A 13 3.95 21.95 0.15
C TYR A 13 2.95 22.21 1.29
N PRO A 14 1.95 21.33 1.47
CA PRO A 14 1.01 21.44 2.57
C PRO A 14 1.70 21.48 3.93
N THR A 15 1.11 22.21 4.89
CA THR A 15 1.70 22.38 6.23
C THR A 15 1.85 21.07 6.98
N ASP A 16 0.90 20.16 6.80
CA ASP A 16 0.86 18.82 7.37
C ASP A 16 1.91 17.86 6.79
N LEU A 17 2.53 18.21 5.67
CA LEU A 17 3.55 17.39 5.01
C LEU A 17 4.93 18.05 4.97
N ARG A 18 5.14 19.18 5.67
CA ARG A 18 6.39 19.95 5.59
C ARG A 18 7.62 19.16 5.98
N ASP A 19 7.50 18.25 6.93
CA ASP A 19 8.64 17.49 7.45
C ASP A 19 9.19 16.48 6.42
N HIS A 20 8.42 16.18 5.37
CA HIS A 20 8.86 15.35 4.25
C HIS A 20 9.70 16.11 3.20
N PHE A 21 9.82 17.44 3.29
CA PHE A 21 10.48 18.26 2.27
C PHE A 21 11.46 19.26 2.87
N THR A 22 12.67 19.32 2.30
CA THR A 22 13.68 20.32 2.67
C THR A 22 13.35 21.73 2.16
N ALA A 23 12.53 21.84 1.11
CA ALA A 23 12.10 23.09 0.50
C ALA A 23 10.65 23.46 0.88
N ARG A 24 10.34 24.76 0.91
CA ARG A 24 8.98 25.25 1.23
C ARG A 24 7.99 25.15 0.06
N GLU A 25 8.49 25.08 -1.17
CA GLU A 25 7.71 25.12 -2.40
C GLU A 25 8.40 24.31 -3.50
N ARG A 26 7.61 23.66 -4.36
CA ARG A 26 8.08 23.01 -5.58
C ARG A 26 8.06 24.00 -6.74
N TRP A 27 9.19 24.13 -7.42
CA TRP A 27 9.31 24.89 -8.67
C TRP A 27 9.64 23.93 -9.81
N LYS A 28 8.87 23.99 -10.90
CA LYS A 28 9.11 23.18 -12.09
C LYS A 28 8.87 23.99 -13.36
N SER A 29 9.85 23.98 -14.27
CA SER A 29 9.67 24.59 -15.59
C SER A 29 8.62 23.81 -16.39
N LEU A 30 7.69 24.51 -17.03
CA LEU A 30 6.74 23.92 -17.98
C LEU A 30 7.32 23.86 -19.41
N GLY A 31 8.55 24.35 -19.61
CA GLY A 31 9.28 24.19 -20.88
C GLY A 31 8.68 24.92 -22.09
N THR A 32 7.73 25.83 -21.89
CA THR A 32 7.05 26.54 -22.97
C THR A 32 6.89 28.03 -22.68
N ALA A 33 6.91 28.82 -23.75
CA ALA A 33 6.57 30.25 -23.77
C ALA A 33 5.13 30.51 -24.24
N ASP A 34 4.45 29.49 -24.78
CA ASP A 34 3.06 29.56 -25.20
C ASP A 34 2.13 29.45 -23.99
N PHE A 35 1.28 30.45 -23.80
CA PHE A 35 0.37 30.53 -22.68
C PHE A 35 -0.72 29.42 -22.68
N ARG A 36 -1.23 29.03 -23.84
CA ARG A 36 -2.26 27.99 -23.94
C ARG A 36 -1.67 26.63 -23.58
N GLU A 37 -0.49 26.33 -24.10
CA GLU A 37 0.21 25.07 -23.76
C GLU A 37 0.69 25.07 -22.30
N ALA A 38 1.18 26.21 -21.79
CA ALA A 38 1.53 26.35 -20.38
C ALA A 38 0.33 26.07 -19.46
N LYS A 39 -0.87 26.54 -19.82
CA LYS A 39 -2.10 26.30 -19.03
C LYS A 39 -2.45 24.80 -19.00
N ARG A 40 -2.29 24.09 -20.12
CA ARG A 40 -2.53 22.64 -20.20
C ARG A 40 -1.52 21.87 -19.34
N LEU A 41 -0.23 22.18 -19.47
CA LEU A 41 0.83 21.55 -18.68
C LEU A 41 0.72 21.86 -17.19
N LEU A 42 0.30 23.08 -16.83
CA LEU A 42 0.04 23.46 -15.44
C LEU A 42 -1.09 22.62 -14.83
N ALA A 43 -2.18 22.36 -15.57
CA ALA A 43 -3.27 21.53 -15.08
C ALA A 43 -2.81 20.08 -14.81
N VAL A 44 -2.01 19.50 -15.71
CA VAL A 44 -1.42 18.17 -15.52
C VAL A 44 -0.51 18.13 -14.29
N GLU A 45 0.35 19.15 -14.13
CA GLU A 45 1.28 19.20 -13.00
C GLU A 45 0.57 19.42 -11.66
N ASN A 46 -0.51 20.22 -11.64
CA ASN A 46 -1.35 20.37 -10.44
C ASN A 46 -1.96 19.03 -10.02
N VAL A 47 -2.55 18.28 -10.96
CA VAL A 47 -3.15 16.97 -10.65
C VAL A 47 -2.09 16.00 -10.13
N ARG A 48 -0.90 15.97 -10.74
CA ARG A 48 0.23 15.15 -10.27
C ARG A 48 0.66 15.54 -8.85
N PHE A 49 0.79 16.84 -8.60
CA PHE A 49 1.17 17.34 -7.29
C PHE A 49 0.11 17.01 -6.22
N ASP A 50 -1.17 17.21 -6.52
CA ASP A 50 -2.26 16.89 -5.60
C ASP A 50 -2.35 15.39 -5.32
N ALA A 51 -2.12 14.54 -6.33
CA ALA A 51 -2.05 13.09 -6.16
C ALA A 51 -0.86 12.69 -5.27
N GLU A 52 0.34 13.24 -5.51
CA GLU A 52 1.54 13.00 -4.71
C GLU A 52 1.33 13.40 -3.24
N MET A 53 0.72 14.56 -2.98
CA MET A 53 0.38 14.99 -1.61
C MET A 53 -0.71 14.11 -0.98
N GLY A 54 -1.69 13.66 -1.77
CA GLY A 54 -2.73 12.73 -1.34
C GLY A 54 -2.15 11.39 -0.90
N GLU A 55 -1.23 10.82 -1.67
CA GLU A 55 -0.54 9.58 -1.33
C GLU A 55 0.29 9.72 -0.05
N LEU A 56 1.02 10.84 0.11
CA LEU A 56 1.75 11.13 1.35
C LEU A 56 0.82 11.22 2.56
N ARG A 57 -0.36 11.83 2.42
CA ARG A 57 -1.38 11.88 3.49
C ARG A 57 -1.96 10.51 3.80
N THR A 58 -2.31 9.72 2.79
CA THR A 58 -2.82 8.36 3.00
C THR A 58 -1.79 7.48 3.69
N ARG A 59 -0.52 7.62 3.31
CA ARG A 59 0.62 6.95 3.96
C ARG A 59 0.79 7.38 5.41
N ALA A 60 0.76 8.69 5.67
CA ALA A 60 0.90 9.25 7.02
C ALA A 60 -0.30 8.95 7.93
N ALA A 61 -1.50 8.81 7.37
CA ALA A 61 -2.73 8.51 8.10
C ALA A 61 -2.99 7.00 8.28
N SER A 62 -2.23 6.14 7.60
CA SER A 62 -2.36 4.70 7.77
C SER A 62 -1.84 4.31 9.15
N PRO A 63 -2.62 3.60 9.99
CA PRO A 63 -2.16 3.21 11.31
C PRO A 63 -0.95 2.27 11.19
N ALA A 64 0.02 2.46 12.08
CA ALA A 64 1.16 1.56 12.20
C ALA A 64 0.66 0.12 12.41
N ARG A 65 1.23 -0.82 11.65
CA ARG A 65 0.79 -2.23 11.68
C ARG A 65 1.58 -3.02 12.71
N ALA A 66 0.89 -3.76 13.56
CA ALA A 66 1.48 -4.72 14.50
C ALA A 66 1.76 -6.10 13.89
N THR A 67 1.11 -6.42 12.76
CA THR A 67 1.16 -7.75 12.11
C THR A 67 1.37 -7.64 10.60
N LEU A 68 2.16 -8.59 10.06
CA LEU A 68 2.42 -8.81 8.64
C LEU A 68 2.30 -10.31 8.36
N THR A 69 1.81 -10.65 7.18
CA THR A 69 1.85 -12.01 6.63
C THR A 69 3.27 -12.36 6.19
N PRO A 70 3.63 -13.66 6.13
CA PRO A 70 4.93 -14.09 5.60
C PRO A 70 5.19 -13.59 4.17
N GLU A 71 4.15 -13.54 3.34
CA GLU A 71 4.22 -13.04 1.96
C GLU A 71 4.51 -11.54 1.90
N GLU A 72 3.88 -10.75 2.78
CA GLU A 72 4.19 -9.32 2.91
C GLU A 72 5.64 -9.10 3.35
N VAL A 73 6.11 -9.82 4.37
CA VAL A 73 7.52 -9.73 4.83
C VAL A 73 8.49 -10.05 3.70
N ASN A 74 8.22 -11.10 2.92
CA ASN A 74 9.07 -11.49 1.80
C ASN A 74 9.05 -10.45 0.67
N ARG A 75 7.90 -9.85 0.36
CA ARG A 75 7.81 -8.78 -0.65
C ARG A 75 8.55 -7.52 -0.24
N ILE A 76 8.38 -7.08 1.01
CA ILE A 76 9.07 -5.90 1.55
C ILE A 76 10.59 -6.10 1.45
N ALA A 77 11.09 -7.25 1.91
CA ALA A 77 12.52 -7.53 1.86
C ALA A 77 13.04 -7.72 0.43
N ALA A 78 12.26 -8.31 -0.48
CA ALA A 78 12.63 -8.41 -1.89
C ALA A 78 12.71 -7.04 -2.58
N ALA A 79 11.84 -6.09 -2.20
CA ALA A 79 11.89 -4.72 -2.70
C ALA A 79 13.16 -4.02 -2.20
N TYR A 80 13.47 -4.14 -0.90
CA TYR A 80 14.71 -3.63 -0.33
C TYR A 80 15.96 -4.19 -1.04
N PHE A 81 16.01 -5.50 -1.28
CA PHE A 81 17.11 -6.13 -2.02
C PHE A 81 17.23 -5.60 -3.46
N HIS A 82 16.10 -5.43 -4.15
CA HIS A 82 16.06 -4.89 -5.50
C HIS A 82 16.60 -3.45 -5.55
N ASP A 83 16.18 -2.59 -4.62
CA ASP A 83 16.63 -1.19 -4.57
C ASP A 83 18.15 -1.13 -4.40
N LEU A 84 18.72 -1.85 -3.42
CA LEU A 84 20.16 -1.91 -3.19
C LEU A 84 20.95 -2.39 -4.43
N MET A 85 20.46 -3.46 -5.07
CA MET A 85 21.11 -4.03 -6.25
C MET A 85 21.01 -3.10 -7.47
N SER A 86 19.89 -2.39 -7.62
CA SER A 86 19.65 -1.44 -8.70
C SER A 86 20.50 -0.18 -8.54
N GLU A 87 20.63 0.33 -7.31
CA GLU A 87 21.55 1.43 -7.00
C GLU A 87 22.99 1.02 -7.31
N ASP A 88 23.44 -0.18 -6.92
CA ASP A 88 24.78 -0.68 -7.25
C ASP A 88 25.00 -0.80 -8.78
N GLU A 89 24.00 -1.25 -9.52
CA GLU A 89 24.02 -1.34 -10.99
C GLU A 89 24.15 0.04 -11.63
N GLU A 90 23.33 1.01 -11.21
CA GLU A 90 23.33 2.39 -11.75
C GLU A 90 24.72 3.03 -11.63
N HIS A 91 25.35 2.95 -10.45
CA HIS A 91 26.70 3.46 -10.25
C HIS A 91 27.77 2.77 -11.13
N ARG A 92 27.56 1.50 -11.47
CA ARG A 92 28.47 0.73 -12.33
C ARG A 92 28.25 1.06 -13.81
N GLU A 93 27.01 1.23 -14.24
CA GLU A 93 26.64 1.67 -15.59
C GLU A 93 27.19 3.07 -15.90
N GLU A 94 27.20 3.97 -14.92
CA GLU A 94 27.81 5.30 -15.03
C GLU A 94 29.35 5.25 -15.14
N GLY A 95 29.96 4.15 -14.68
CA GLY A 95 31.40 3.92 -14.68
C GLY A 95 32.08 4.42 -13.41
N LEU A 96 32.50 3.48 -12.56
CA LEU A 96 33.23 3.78 -11.32
C LEU A 96 34.62 4.33 -11.62
N THR A 97 35.00 5.43 -10.96
CA THR A 97 36.40 5.86 -10.93
C THR A 97 37.24 4.90 -10.09
N ASP A 98 38.56 4.87 -10.32
CA ASP A 98 39.51 4.09 -9.50
C ASP A 98 39.35 4.33 -7.99
N ARG A 99 39.03 5.56 -7.60
CA ARG A 99 38.81 5.93 -6.20
C ARG A 99 37.53 5.32 -5.65
N GLU A 100 36.44 5.43 -6.39
CA GLU A 100 35.13 4.86 -6.00
C GLU A 100 35.18 3.33 -5.96
N PHE A 101 35.82 2.71 -6.95
CA PHE A 101 36.03 1.28 -6.98
C PHE A 101 36.77 0.80 -5.73
N ARG A 102 37.92 1.40 -5.39
CA ARG A 102 38.66 1.04 -4.16
C ARG A 102 37.85 1.29 -2.89
N SER A 103 37.24 2.47 -2.76
CA SER A 103 36.45 2.84 -1.59
C SER A 103 35.26 1.91 -1.36
N LYS A 104 34.60 1.46 -2.44
CA LYS A 104 33.50 0.48 -2.38
C LYS A 104 34.00 -0.87 -1.87
N GLY A 105 35.11 -1.38 -2.40
CA GLY A 105 35.72 -2.64 -1.94
C GLY A 105 36.07 -2.61 -0.45
N GLU A 106 36.78 -1.57 0.00
CA GLU A 106 37.13 -1.39 1.42
C GLU A 106 35.89 -1.33 2.32
N SER A 107 34.84 -0.63 1.88
CA SER A 107 33.59 -0.52 2.63
C SER A 107 32.84 -1.85 2.69
N LEU A 108 32.79 -2.61 1.58
CA LEU A 108 32.18 -3.93 1.53
C LEU A 108 32.87 -4.89 2.51
N ASP A 109 34.19 -4.93 2.52
CA ASP A 109 34.96 -5.82 3.41
C ASP A 109 34.66 -5.57 4.89
N ILE A 110 34.56 -4.30 5.30
CA ILE A 110 34.27 -3.91 6.68
C ILE A 110 32.81 -4.25 7.03
N VAL A 111 31.86 -3.73 6.25
CA VAL A 111 30.43 -3.80 6.55
C VAL A 111 29.92 -5.25 6.51
N LYS A 112 30.44 -6.07 5.58
CA LYS A 112 30.06 -7.48 5.44
C LYS A 112 30.40 -8.33 6.65
N ILE A 113 31.53 -8.05 7.32
CA ILE A 113 31.91 -8.78 8.53
C ILE A 113 30.90 -8.49 9.64
N GLU A 114 30.63 -7.22 9.91
CA GLU A 114 29.70 -6.80 10.96
C GLU A 114 28.27 -7.27 10.69
N ALA A 115 27.76 -7.09 9.47
CA ALA A 115 26.41 -7.52 9.10
C ALA A 115 26.21 -9.04 9.22
N LYS A 116 27.23 -9.85 8.85
CA LYS A 116 27.16 -11.32 9.01
C LYS A 116 27.17 -11.74 10.47
N ASP A 117 27.98 -11.08 11.29
CA ASP A 117 28.09 -11.33 12.72
C ASP A 117 26.77 -10.99 13.44
N ASP A 118 26.18 -9.84 13.11
CA ASP A 118 24.86 -9.43 13.59
C ASP A 118 23.75 -10.38 13.12
N LEU A 119 23.76 -10.79 11.85
CA LEU A 119 22.80 -11.75 11.32
C LEU A 119 22.88 -13.09 12.07
N ALA A 120 24.08 -13.59 12.35
CA ALA A 120 24.29 -14.83 13.08
C ALA A 120 23.73 -14.77 14.51
N ARG A 121 23.69 -13.58 15.12
CA ARG A 121 23.11 -13.35 16.46
C ARG A 121 21.64 -12.92 16.44
N GLY A 122 21.06 -12.69 15.26
CA GLY A 122 19.71 -12.09 15.12
C GLY A 122 19.64 -10.67 15.68
N ASN A 123 20.76 -9.94 15.67
CA ASN A 123 20.85 -8.58 16.19
C ASN A 123 20.61 -7.56 15.06
N THR A 124 19.51 -6.83 15.13
CA THR A 124 19.15 -5.79 14.15
C THR A 124 19.31 -4.38 14.70
N ARG A 125 19.78 -4.24 15.95
CA ARG A 125 19.79 -2.95 16.68
C ARG A 125 20.60 -1.87 15.95
N PHE A 126 21.75 -2.24 15.37
CA PHE A 126 22.60 -1.31 14.64
C PHE A 126 21.94 -0.83 13.33
N TRP A 127 21.31 -1.76 12.60
CA TRP A 127 20.67 -1.53 11.30
C TRP A 127 19.26 -0.94 11.38
N GLN A 128 18.67 -0.91 12.57
CA GLN A 128 17.26 -0.56 12.76
C GLN A 128 16.91 0.81 12.16
N GLY A 129 17.76 1.83 12.36
CA GLY A 129 17.48 3.18 11.85
C GLY A 129 17.38 3.22 10.32
N GLU A 130 18.36 2.64 9.63
CA GLU A 130 18.39 2.57 8.16
C GLU A 130 17.20 1.79 7.60
N PHE A 131 16.87 0.65 8.22
CA PHE A 131 15.74 -0.16 7.80
C PHE A 131 14.40 0.56 8.05
N ASP A 132 14.24 1.23 9.20
CA ASP A 132 13.03 1.99 9.52
C ASP A 132 12.86 3.18 8.56
N ASP A 133 13.95 3.86 8.19
CA ASP A 133 13.94 4.95 7.21
C ASP A 133 13.51 4.46 5.82
N TRP A 134 14.06 3.33 5.36
CA TRP A 134 13.66 2.73 4.08
C TRP A 134 12.20 2.26 4.12
N LEU A 135 11.77 1.60 5.21
CA LEU A 135 10.38 1.16 5.40
C LEU A 135 9.41 2.34 5.34
N GLY A 136 9.69 3.43 6.05
CA GLY A 136 8.87 4.64 6.04
C GLY A 136 8.79 5.29 4.66
N SER A 137 9.93 5.40 3.97
CA SER A 137 10.02 5.95 2.60
C SER A 137 9.23 5.12 1.59
N ASN A 138 9.14 3.80 1.80
CA ASN A 138 8.38 2.86 0.97
C ASN A 138 6.95 2.62 1.48
N GLY A 139 6.47 3.40 2.45
CA GLY A 139 5.07 3.38 2.90
C GLY A 139 4.71 2.24 3.86
N HIS A 140 5.72 1.62 4.46
CA HIS A 140 5.55 0.61 5.50
C HIS A 140 5.70 1.25 6.87
N GLN A 141 4.57 1.57 7.51
CA GLN A 141 4.54 1.98 8.91
C GLN A 141 4.26 0.78 9.81
N LEU A 142 5.23 0.43 10.66
CA LEU A 142 5.15 -0.69 11.60
C LEU A 142 5.24 -0.18 13.03
N GLU A 143 4.50 -0.82 13.93
CA GLU A 143 4.58 -0.47 15.35
C GLU A 143 5.95 -0.86 15.91
N PRO A 144 6.69 0.07 16.54
CA PRO A 144 7.94 -0.26 17.21
C PRO A 144 7.72 -1.37 18.26
N ALA A 145 8.66 -2.31 18.36
CA ALA A 145 8.60 -3.48 19.24
C ALA A 145 7.53 -4.54 18.91
N SER A 146 6.75 -4.38 17.83
CA SER A 146 5.84 -5.41 17.35
C SER A 146 6.57 -6.65 16.80
N ALA A 147 5.86 -7.78 16.72
CA ALA A 147 6.40 -8.98 16.09
C ALA A 147 6.65 -8.77 14.59
N ALA A 148 5.78 -8.01 13.90
CA ALA A 148 5.96 -7.64 12.51
C ALA A 148 7.27 -6.86 12.29
N HIS A 149 7.52 -5.84 13.10
CA HIS A 149 8.73 -5.03 13.06
C HIS A 149 9.99 -5.90 13.24
N ARG A 150 10.07 -6.68 14.31
CA ARG A 150 11.21 -7.60 14.52
C ARG A 150 11.41 -8.59 13.37
N THR A 151 10.33 -9.12 12.81
CA THR A 151 10.38 -10.11 11.74
C THR A 151 10.88 -9.51 10.43
N VAL A 152 10.39 -8.31 10.06
CA VAL A 152 10.81 -7.66 8.82
C VAL A 152 12.26 -7.19 8.92
N LEU A 153 12.71 -6.62 10.04
CA LEU A 153 14.10 -6.18 10.21
C LEU A 153 15.08 -7.36 10.09
N ASN A 154 14.76 -8.51 10.70
CA ASN A 154 15.58 -9.71 10.57
C ASN A 154 15.59 -10.23 9.13
N ARG A 155 14.47 -10.11 8.39
CA ARG A 155 14.43 -10.47 6.98
C ARG A 155 15.25 -9.51 6.13
N MET A 156 15.15 -8.20 6.36
CA MET A 156 15.94 -7.19 5.67
C MET A 156 17.45 -7.38 5.92
N LEU A 157 17.86 -7.73 7.14
CA LEU A 157 19.27 -8.04 7.43
C LEU A 157 19.79 -9.25 6.62
N LYS A 158 18.95 -10.28 6.39
CA LYS A 158 19.31 -11.40 5.50
C LYS A 158 19.53 -10.94 4.07
N GLU A 159 18.65 -10.09 3.55
CA GLU A 159 18.79 -9.56 2.19
C GLU A 159 19.94 -8.56 2.09
N PHE A 160 20.26 -7.81 3.16
CA PHE A 160 21.43 -6.94 3.20
C PHE A 160 22.73 -7.74 3.13
N VAL A 161 22.86 -8.81 3.91
CA VAL A 161 24.02 -9.73 3.81
C VAL A 161 24.10 -10.36 2.41
N ARG A 162 22.96 -10.70 1.81
CA ARG A 162 22.91 -11.20 0.43
C ARG A 162 23.40 -10.15 -0.57
N PHE A 163 23.00 -8.89 -0.41
CA PHE A 163 23.49 -7.76 -1.20
C PHE A 163 24.99 -7.58 -1.04
N LEU A 164 25.52 -7.62 0.18
CA LEU A 164 26.96 -7.47 0.41
C LEU A 164 27.77 -8.60 -0.25
N ASN A 165 27.26 -9.84 -0.24
CA ASN A 165 27.87 -10.95 -0.99
C ASN A 165 27.85 -10.69 -2.50
N ALA A 166 26.68 -10.36 -3.07
CA ALA A 166 26.51 -10.07 -4.49
C ALA A 166 27.37 -8.88 -4.97
N SER A 167 27.42 -7.81 -4.19
CA SER A 167 28.24 -6.63 -4.51
C SER A 167 29.74 -6.93 -4.40
N SER A 168 30.16 -7.85 -3.51
CA SER A 168 31.54 -8.35 -3.48
C SER A 168 31.87 -9.12 -4.76
N GLU A 169 30.99 -10.02 -5.20
CA GLU A 169 31.16 -10.78 -6.45
C GLU A 169 31.27 -9.85 -7.66
N ARG A 170 30.40 -8.82 -7.75
CA ARG A 170 30.51 -7.78 -8.78
C ARG A 170 31.82 -7.00 -8.70
N GLN A 171 32.33 -6.77 -7.49
CA GLN A 171 33.60 -6.09 -7.26
C GLN A 171 34.79 -6.91 -7.78
N GLU A 172 34.70 -8.24 -7.70
CA GLU A 172 35.68 -9.19 -8.24
C GLU A 172 35.55 -9.38 -9.77
N GLY A 173 34.50 -8.82 -10.38
CA GLY A 173 34.23 -8.91 -11.81
C GLY A 173 33.32 -10.07 -12.21
N GLU A 174 32.74 -10.77 -11.22
CA GLU A 174 31.75 -11.81 -11.47
C GLU A 174 30.42 -11.21 -11.94
N VAL A 175 29.73 -11.96 -12.80
CA VAL A 175 28.45 -11.53 -13.37
C VAL A 175 27.32 -11.85 -12.41
N VAL A 176 26.75 -10.82 -11.79
CA VAL A 176 25.59 -10.94 -10.89
C VAL A 176 24.49 -10.00 -11.35
N ASP A 177 23.37 -10.56 -11.79
CA ASP A 177 22.23 -9.79 -12.28
C ASP A 177 21.46 -9.10 -11.14
N THR A 178 20.96 -7.90 -11.43
CA THR A 178 19.98 -7.22 -10.57
C THR A 178 18.64 -7.94 -10.66
N PRO A 179 18.05 -8.41 -9.55
CA PRO A 179 16.75 -9.07 -9.57
C PRO A 179 15.65 -8.08 -10.01
N PRO A 180 14.56 -8.55 -10.64
CA PRO A 180 13.44 -7.68 -10.97
C PRO A 180 12.74 -7.16 -9.70
N ALA A 181 12.19 -5.96 -9.77
CA ALA A 181 11.34 -5.41 -8.71
C ALA A 181 10.21 -6.40 -8.38
N PRO A 182 9.89 -6.62 -7.09
CA PRO A 182 8.75 -7.44 -6.74
C PRO A 182 7.47 -6.80 -7.27
N LYS A 183 6.58 -7.62 -7.80
CA LYS A 183 5.29 -7.12 -8.29
C LYS A 183 4.52 -6.49 -7.12
N PRO A 184 3.87 -5.32 -7.32
CA PRO A 184 2.93 -4.78 -6.35
C PRO A 184 1.94 -5.85 -5.94
N GLU A 185 1.52 -5.82 -4.67
CA GLU A 185 0.48 -6.73 -4.24
C GLU A 185 -0.78 -6.43 -5.05
N GLU A 186 -1.16 -7.35 -5.94
CA GLU A 186 -2.51 -7.38 -6.48
C GLU A 186 -3.42 -7.75 -5.32
N LEU A 187 -3.83 -6.71 -4.62
CA LEU A 187 -4.60 -6.71 -3.40
C LEU A 187 -6.03 -7.26 -3.65
N GLY A 188 -6.42 -7.36 -4.93
CA GLY A 188 -7.70 -7.87 -5.40
C GLY A 188 -8.85 -6.90 -5.07
N PRO A 189 -10.04 -7.11 -5.67
CA PRO A 189 -11.18 -6.23 -5.43
C PRO A 189 -11.68 -6.39 -3.99
N THR A 190 -12.17 -5.29 -3.42
CA THR A 190 -12.93 -5.32 -2.17
C THR A 190 -14.33 -5.89 -2.43
N VAL A 191 -15.00 -6.26 -1.34
CA VAL A 191 -16.43 -6.57 -1.34
C VAL A 191 -17.23 -5.45 -2.01
N GLY A 192 -16.92 -4.19 -1.70
CA GLY A 192 -17.57 -3.03 -2.30
C GLY A 192 -17.36 -2.93 -3.80
N ASP A 193 -16.12 -3.15 -4.26
CA ASP A 193 -15.79 -3.13 -5.69
C ASP A 193 -16.55 -4.24 -6.44
N LEU A 194 -16.55 -5.46 -5.90
CA LEU A 194 -17.28 -6.57 -6.51
C LEU A 194 -18.79 -6.33 -6.58
N ILE A 195 -19.39 -5.73 -5.54
CA ILE A 195 -20.80 -5.36 -5.54
C ILE A 195 -21.07 -4.30 -6.60
N TYR A 196 -20.22 -3.27 -6.68
CA TYR A 196 -20.34 -2.21 -7.67
C TYR A 196 -20.26 -2.79 -9.09
N ASP A 197 -19.21 -3.55 -9.40
CA ASP A 197 -18.98 -4.17 -10.70
C ASP A 197 -20.15 -5.08 -11.08
N TYR A 198 -20.63 -5.90 -10.14
CA TYR A 198 -21.79 -6.75 -10.36
C TYR A 198 -23.03 -5.93 -10.69
N MET A 199 -23.31 -4.85 -9.96
CA MET A 199 -24.51 -4.03 -10.17
C MET A 199 -24.42 -3.14 -11.41
N ALA A 200 -23.21 -2.72 -11.79
CA ALA A 200 -22.93 -1.87 -12.95
C ALA A 200 -22.81 -2.67 -14.26
N ASP A 201 -22.71 -4.00 -14.20
CA ASP A 201 -22.58 -4.88 -15.37
C ASP A 201 -23.71 -4.66 -16.40
N PRO A 202 -23.41 -4.05 -17.58
CA PRO A 202 -24.41 -3.74 -18.60
C PRO A 202 -24.86 -4.96 -19.39
N SER A 203 -24.14 -6.10 -19.29
CA SER A 203 -24.52 -7.35 -19.96
C SER A 203 -25.69 -8.06 -19.29
N ARG A 204 -26.06 -7.64 -18.07
CA ARG A 204 -27.10 -8.25 -17.24
C ARG A 204 -28.34 -7.37 -17.18
N ASN A 205 -29.41 -7.77 -17.85
CA ASN A 205 -30.70 -7.10 -17.71
C ASN A 205 -31.46 -7.64 -16.48
N ARG A 206 -31.68 -6.80 -15.47
CA ARG A 206 -32.25 -7.20 -14.17
C ARG A 206 -33.60 -6.53 -13.95
N ALA A 207 -34.62 -7.33 -13.66
CA ALA A 207 -35.93 -6.79 -13.29
C ALA A 207 -35.83 -5.94 -12.00
N PRO A 208 -36.62 -4.86 -11.85
CA PRO A 208 -36.58 -3.99 -10.66
C PRO A 208 -36.75 -4.75 -9.34
N LYS A 209 -37.60 -5.80 -9.34
CA LYS A 209 -37.81 -6.66 -8.17
C LYS A 209 -36.54 -7.44 -7.78
N THR A 210 -35.76 -7.91 -8.74
CA THR A 210 -34.49 -8.61 -8.53
C THR A 210 -33.44 -7.68 -7.95
N VAL A 211 -33.33 -6.46 -8.50
CA VAL A 211 -32.43 -5.42 -7.97
C VAL A 211 -32.75 -5.10 -6.51
N MET A 212 -34.04 -4.98 -6.17
CA MET A 212 -34.48 -4.76 -4.79
C MET A 212 -34.10 -5.93 -3.87
N SER A 213 -34.23 -7.17 -4.34
CA SER A 213 -33.83 -8.36 -3.57
C SER A 213 -32.32 -8.39 -3.30
N TYR A 214 -31.49 -8.06 -4.30
CA TYR A 214 -30.04 -8.01 -4.13
C TYR A 214 -29.60 -6.94 -3.14
N ARG A 215 -30.28 -5.79 -3.09
CA ARG A 215 -29.94 -4.73 -2.12
C ARG A 215 -29.94 -5.24 -0.69
N ILE A 216 -30.91 -6.06 -0.28
CA ILE A 216 -30.94 -6.59 1.10
C ILE A 216 -29.73 -7.51 1.36
N THR A 217 -29.38 -8.37 0.41
CA THR A 217 -28.22 -9.27 0.54
C THR A 217 -26.90 -8.50 0.55
N PHE A 218 -26.72 -7.53 -0.36
CA PHE A 218 -25.51 -6.71 -0.42
C PHE A 218 -25.39 -5.75 0.75
N ASP A 219 -26.49 -5.20 1.25
CA ASP A 219 -26.53 -4.43 2.49
C ASP A 219 -26.03 -5.31 3.66
N ALA A 220 -26.52 -6.55 3.78
CA ALA A 220 -26.05 -7.47 4.83
C ALA A 220 -24.57 -7.79 4.69
N LEU A 221 -24.10 -7.95 3.45
CA LEU A 221 -22.69 -8.24 3.17
C LEU A 221 -21.81 -7.05 3.55
N VAL A 222 -22.17 -5.83 3.15
CA VAL A 222 -21.45 -4.60 3.50
C VAL A 222 -21.49 -4.31 5.00
N GLU A 223 -22.65 -4.48 5.64
CA GLU A 223 -22.83 -4.15 7.06
C GLU A 223 -22.12 -5.15 7.99
N LEU A 224 -22.13 -6.44 7.65
CA LEU A 224 -21.58 -7.51 8.50
C LEU A 224 -20.11 -7.83 8.23
N VAL A 225 -19.66 -7.67 6.98
CA VAL A 225 -18.28 -8.01 6.55
C VAL A 225 -17.43 -6.76 6.36
N GLY A 226 -18.05 -5.64 5.99
CA GLY A 226 -17.38 -4.38 5.68
C GLY A 226 -17.17 -4.20 4.18
N LYS A 227 -17.46 -2.99 3.68
CA LYS A 227 -17.28 -2.61 2.27
C LYS A 227 -15.82 -2.77 1.81
N ASP A 228 -14.88 -2.37 2.66
CA ASP A 228 -13.45 -2.33 2.33
C ASP A 228 -12.74 -3.66 2.61
N ARG A 229 -13.48 -4.67 3.11
CA ARG A 229 -12.96 -6.03 3.27
C ARG A 229 -12.61 -6.58 1.88
N ARG A 230 -11.42 -7.16 1.73
CA ARG A 230 -11.03 -7.80 0.46
C ARG A 230 -11.85 -9.06 0.23
N ALA A 231 -12.17 -9.35 -1.02
CA ALA A 231 -12.90 -10.57 -1.37
C ALA A 231 -12.18 -11.85 -0.89
N ARG A 232 -10.84 -11.85 -0.95
CA ARG A 232 -9.99 -12.96 -0.47
C ARG A 232 -10.01 -13.16 1.04
N ASP A 233 -10.36 -12.12 1.81
CA ASP A 233 -10.37 -12.14 3.27
C ASP A 233 -11.74 -12.48 3.85
N VAL A 234 -12.73 -12.78 2.99
CA VAL A 234 -14.06 -13.23 3.41
C VAL A 234 -13.99 -14.71 3.77
N THR A 235 -14.30 -15.03 5.02
CA THR A 235 -14.21 -16.38 5.56
C THR A 235 -15.56 -17.10 5.53
N ARG A 236 -15.55 -18.42 5.79
CA ARG A 236 -16.79 -19.20 5.95
C ARG A 236 -17.64 -18.70 7.13
N ALA A 237 -17.00 -18.29 8.22
CA ALA A 237 -17.69 -17.75 9.39
C ALA A 237 -18.43 -16.44 9.07
N ASP A 238 -17.86 -15.62 8.17
CA ASP A 238 -18.53 -14.42 7.66
C ASP A 238 -19.81 -14.78 6.88
N CYS A 239 -19.70 -15.77 5.99
CA CYS A 239 -20.84 -16.26 5.21
C CYS A 239 -21.94 -16.88 6.10
N GLU A 240 -21.58 -17.63 7.14
CA GLU A 240 -22.52 -18.21 8.10
C GLU A 240 -23.24 -17.10 8.87
N ARG A 241 -22.52 -16.09 9.34
CA ARG A 241 -23.08 -14.92 10.02
C ARG A 241 -24.06 -14.14 9.14
N ILE A 242 -23.73 -13.92 7.87
CA ILE A 242 -24.64 -13.29 6.90
C ILE A 242 -25.91 -14.13 6.75
N ARG A 243 -25.77 -15.43 6.51
CA ARG A 243 -26.90 -16.36 6.35
C ARG A 243 -27.80 -16.33 7.58
N ASP A 244 -27.22 -16.38 8.78
CA ASP A 244 -27.96 -16.43 10.03
C ASP A 244 -28.71 -15.12 10.33
N VAL A 245 -28.17 -13.97 9.91
CA VAL A 245 -28.89 -12.69 9.94
C VAL A 245 -30.04 -12.68 8.94
N LEU A 246 -29.78 -13.07 7.69
CA LEU A 246 -30.81 -13.07 6.63
C LEU A 246 -31.99 -14.00 6.95
N LEU A 247 -31.73 -15.18 7.54
CA LEU A 247 -32.77 -16.15 7.93
C LEU A 247 -33.68 -15.65 9.05
N ARG A 248 -33.17 -14.78 9.93
CA ARG A 248 -33.91 -14.21 11.06
C ARG A 248 -34.41 -12.79 10.78
N LEU A 249 -34.08 -12.23 9.62
CA LEU A 249 -34.41 -10.86 9.29
C LEU A 249 -35.93 -10.69 9.19
N PRO A 250 -36.53 -9.71 9.86
CA PRO A 250 -37.96 -9.44 9.73
C PRO A 250 -38.34 -9.07 8.30
N SER A 251 -39.51 -9.54 7.85
CA SER A 251 -40.13 -9.07 6.61
C SER A 251 -40.25 -7.54 6.61
N ASN A 252 -39.85 -6.91 5.50
CA ASN A 252 -39.79 -5.45 5.37
C ASN A 252 -38.97 -4.76 6.48
N ALA A 253 -37.87 -5.38 6.96
CA ALA A 253 -37.04 -4.84 8.05
C ALA A 253 -36.66 -3.37 7.87
N ARG A 254 -36.21 -2.96 6.68
CA ARG A 254 -35.85 -1.56 6.39
C ARG A 254 -37.02 -0.58 6.52
N LYS A 255 -38.27 -1.04 6.35
CA LYS A 255 -39.48 -0.24 6.57
C LYS A 255 -39.88 -0.19 8.06
N LYS A 256 -39.72 -1.31 8.76
CA LYS A 256 -40.06 -1.42 10.20
C LYS A 256 -39.03 -0.73 11.09
N PHE A 257 -37.76 -0.78 10.71
CA PHE A 257 -36.61 -0.28 11.46
C PHE A 257 -35.71 0.57 10.55
N PRO A 258 -36.17 1.76 10.13
CA PRO A 258 -35.40 2.62 9.24
C PRO A 258 -34.10 3.09 9.92
N GLY A 259 -32.98 3.00 9.19
CA GLY A 259 -31.67 3.41 9.68
C GLY A 259 -31.02 2.47 10.73
N VAL A 260 -31.70 1.38 11.10
CA VAL A 260 -31.18 0.40 12.05
C VAL A 260 -30.34 -0.65 11.31
N PRO A 261 -29.16 -1.03 11.85
CA PRO A 261 -28.38 -2.16 11.35
C PRO A 261 -29.22 -3.44 11.29
N LEU A 262 -29.08 -4.23 10.23
CA LEU A 262 -29.78 -5.49 10.01
C LEU A 262 -29.61 -6.48 11.18
N ALA A 263 -28.42 -6.54 11.80
CA ALA A 263 -28.20 -7.37 12.98
C ALA A 263 -29.10 -6.95 14.15
N THR A 264 -29.18 -5.64 14.42
CA THR A 264 -30.06 -5.09 15.45
C THR A 264 -31.55 -5.23 15.09
N ALA A 265 -31.89 -5.12 13.80
CA ALA A 265 -33.25 -5.32 13.32
C ALA A 265 -33.76 -6.75 13.56
N VAL A 266 -32.88 -7.76 13.52
CA VAL A 266 -33.20 -9.14 13.90
C VAL A 266 -33.62 -9.21 15.38
N GLU A 267 -32.85 -8.60 16.27
CA GLU A 267 -33.14 -8.61 17.71
C GLU A 267 -34.45 -7.88 18.04
N LEU A 268 -34.66 -6.70 17.45
CA LEU A 268 -35.90 -5.94 17.62
C LEU A 268 -37.10 -6.69 17.07
N GLY A 269 -36.94 -7.35 15.91
CA GLY A 269 -37.97 -8.18 15.31
C GLY A 269 -38.39 -9.36 16.19
N ALA A 270 -37.42 -10.03 16.82
CA ALA A 270 -37.70 -11.13 17.74
C ALA A 270 -38.48 -10.67 18.98
N ARG A 271 -38.17 -9.49 19.52
CA ARG A 271 -38.89 -8.92 20.68
C ARG A 271 -40.35 -8.58 20.40
N ILE A 272 -40.70 -8.28 19.16
CA ILE A 272 -42.06 -7.95 18.74
C ILE A 272 -42.74 -9.08 17.95
N GLU A 273 -42.12 -10.26 17.92
CA GLU A 273 -42.60 -11.44 17.19
C GLU A 273 -42.92 -11.15 15.71
N ALA A 274 -42.10 -10.32 15.07
CA ALA A 274 -42.32 -9.94 13.67
C ALA A 274 -42.09 -11.14 12.73
N PRO A 275 -42.94 -11.35 11.72
CA PRO A 275 -42.75 -12.42 10.74
C PRO A 275 -41.46 -12.19 9.93
N THR A 276 -40.67 -13.24 9.75
CA THR A 276 -39.37 -13.23 9.07
C THR A 276 -39.51 -13.18 7.55
N LEU A 277 -38.41 -12.87 6.87
CA LEU A 277 -38.31 -12.93 5.41
C LEU A 277 -38.63 -14.36 4.93
N SER A 278 -39.45 -14.51 3.89
CA SER A 278 -39.73 -15.84 3.36
C SER A 278 -38.46 -16.44 2.78
N ARG A 279 -38.29 -17.76 2.95
CA ARG A 279 -37.30 -18.53 2.20
C ARG A 279 -37.79 -18.55 0.76
N GLY A 280 -37.10 -17.83 -0.11
CA GLY A 280 -37.39 -17.82 -1.55
C GLY A 280 -37.20 -19.18 -2.18
#